data_AF-A0A7X7A2P6-F1
#
_entry.id   AF-A0A7X7A2P6-F1
#
_cell.length_a   1.000
_cell.length_b   1.000
_cell.length_c   1.000
_cell.angle_alpha   90.00
_cell.angle_beta   90.00
_cell.angle_gamma   90.00
#
_symmetry.space_group_name_H-M   'P 1'
#
loop_
_entity.id
_entity.type
_entity.pdbx_description
1 polymer ?
#
loop_
_entity_poly.entity_id
_entity_poly.type
_entity_poly.pdbx_seq_one_letter_code
_entity_poly.pdbx_strand_id
1 'polypeptide(L)' 'MRKSVGPGVKIKAAGGIRTLDALLAVKDAGCSRCGATATIAILEEAKKRYGELS' A
#
# COMPACT_ATOMS: atom_id res chain seq x y z
N MET A 1 -9.96 -1.82 -11.43
CA MET A 1 -9.17 -0.74 -12.07
C MET A 1 -7.97 -1.27 -12.84
N ARG A 2 -7.04 -2.03 -12.23
CA ARG A 2 -5.83 -2.51 -12.92
C ARG A 2 -6.09 -3.27 -14.23
N LYS A 3 -7.09 -4.16 -14.24
CA LYS A 3 -7.50 -4.91 -15.43
C LYS A 3 -8.10 -4.05 -16.56
N SER A 4 -8.54 -2.83 -16.25
CA SER A 4 -9.31 -1.98 -17.17
C SER A 4 -8.51 -0.81 -17.76
N VAL A 5 -7.29 -0.59 -17.28
CA VAL A 5 -6.43 0.53 -17.71
C VAL A 5 -5.12 -0.01 -18.29
N GLY A 6 -4.55 0.70 -19.27
CA GLY A 6 -3.32 0.29 -19.97
C GLY A 6 -2.08 0.28 -19.06
N PRO A 7 -1.01 -0.46 -19.42
CA PRO A 7 0.16 -0.70 -18.56
C PRO A 7 0.89 0.58 -18.12
N GLY A 8 0.85 1.64 -18.93
CA GLY A 8 1.42 2.95 -18.58
C GLY A 8 0.65 3.74 -17.51
N VAL A 9 -0.58 3.34 -17.17
CA VAL A 9 -1.41 4.05 -16.20
C VAL A 9 -1.09 3.58 -14.78
N LYS A 10 -0.68 4.51 -13.92
CA LYS A 10 -0.39 4.28 -12.50
C LYS A 10 -1.66 4.43 -11.66
N ILE A 11 -1.92 3.47 -10.78
CA ILE A 11 -3.10 3.47 -9.90
C ILE A 11 -2.69 3.89 -8.50
N LYS A 12 -3.49 4.77 -7.88
CA LYS A 12 -3.39 5.15 -6.47
C LYS A 12 -4.59 4.61 -5.71
N ALA A 13 -4.36 3.85 -4.65
CA ALA A 13 -5.38 3.52 -3.68
C ALA A 13 -5.58 4.70 -2.71
N ALA A 14 -6.83 5.05 -2.41
CA ALA A 14 -7.16 6.14 -1.49
C ALA A 14 -8.41 5.79 -0.68
N GLY A 15 -8.46 6.26 0.58
CA GLY A 15 -9.56 5.99 1.50
C GLY A 15 -9.42 4.66 2.24
N GLY A 16 -9.58 4.67 3.55
CA GLY A 16 -9.70 3.43 4.36
C GLY A 16 -8.41 2.65 4.64
N ILE A 17 -7.25 3.01 4.08
CA ILE A 17 -5.98 2.31 4.36
C ILE A 17 -5.44 2.74 5.71
N ARG A 18 -5.61 1.88 6.72
CA ARG A 18 -5.24 2.14 8.12
C ARG A 18 -4.21 1.16 8.70
N THR A 19 -3.94 0.07 8.00
CA THR A 19 -3.06 -1.02 8.46
C THR A 19 -2.05 -1.39 7.37
N LEU A 20 -0.96 -2.04 7.77
CA LEU A 20 0.04 -2.57 6.84
C LEU A 20 -0.58 -3.61 5.90
N ASP A 21 -1.42 -4.50 6.40
CA ASP A 21 -2.08 -5.53 5.59
C ASP A 21 -2.99 -4.92 4.51
N ALA A 22 -3.74 -3.87 4.84
CA ALA A 22 -4.54 -3.15 3.85
C ALA A 22 -3.65 -2.50 2.77
N LEU A 23 -2.49 -1.95 3.15
CA LEU A 23 -1.52 -1.40 2.20
C LEU A 23 -0.96 -2.47 1.27
N LEU A 24 -0.58 -3.63 1.82
CA LEU A 24 -0.06 -4.76 1.03
C LEU A 24 -1.13 -5.32 0.08
N ALA A 25 -2.38 -5.46 0.55
CA ALA A 25 -3.48 -5.93 -0.29
C ALA A 25 -3.72 -5.03 -1.50
N VAL A 26 -3.68 -3.70 -1.34
CA VAL A 26 -3.87 -2.78 -2.48
C VAL A 26 -2.66 -2.76 -3.43
N LYS A 27 -1.45 -2.98 -2.90
CA LYS A 27 -0.24 -3.17 -3.71
C LYS A 27 -0.38 -4.41 -4.59
N ASP A 28 -0.77 -5.54 -4.01
CA ASP A 28 -0.97 -6.81 -4.73
C ASP A 28 -2.12 -6.74 -5.74
N ALA A 29 -3.15 -5.94 -5.46
CA ALA A 29 -4.20 -5.60 -6.41
C ALA A 29 -3.73 -4.73 -7.60
N GLY A 30 -2.46 -4.32 -7.61
CA GLY A 30 -1.81 -3.59 -8.70
C GLY A 30 -1.79 -2.07 -8.52
N CYS A 31 -1.96 -1.56 -7.30
CA CYS A 31 -1.77 -0.14 -7.01
C CYS A 31 -0.28 0.20 -6.89
N SER A 32 0.13 1.26 -7.56
CA SER A 32 1.50 1.78 -7.52
C SER A 32 1.76 2.76 -6.37
N ARG A 33 0.69 3.32 -5.79
CA ARG A 33 0.75 4.27 -4.67
C ARG A 33 -0.46 4.07 -3.76
N CYS A 34 -0.34 4.50 -2.51
CA CYS A 34 -1.46 4.63 -1.60
C CYS A 34 -1.49 6.04 -0.98
N GLY A 35 -2.69 6.51 -0.59
CA GLY A 35 -2.87 7.65 0.29
C GLY A 35 -3.47 7.17 1.60
N ALA A 36 -2.73 7.31 2.70
CA ALA A 36 -3.17 6.95 4.04
C ALA A 36 -2.90 8.12 4.99
N THR A 37 -3.84 8.40 5.90
CA THR A 37 -3.61 9.33 7.01
C THR A 37 -2.93 8.65 8.19
N ALA A 38 -3.01 7.32 8.27
CA ALA A 38 -2.39 6.49 9.31
C ALA A 38 -0.95 6.04 8.97
N THR A 39 -0.21 6.83 8.19
CA THR A 39 1.12 6.45 7.67
C THR A 39 2.10 6.01 8.75
N ILE A 40 2.14 6.73 9.88
CA ILE A 40 3.05 6.42 10.99
C ILE A 40 2.77 5.01 11.52
N ALA A 41 1.51 4.69 11.85
CA ALA A 41 1.15 3.38 12.38
C ALA A 41 1.48 2.24 11.40
N ILE A 42 1.26 2.47 10.11
CA ILE A 42 1.59 1.51 9.05
C ILE A 42 3.10 1.27 8.96
N LEU A 43 3.91 2.33 9.00
CA LEU A 43 5.36 2.22 8.94
C LEU A 43 5.95 1.59 10.21
N GLU A 44 5.41 1.89 11.39
CA GLU A 44 5.84 1.24 12.64
C GLU A 44 5.54 -0.25 12.62
N GLU A 45 4.38 -0.66 12.11
CA GLU A 45 4.08 -2.08 11.90
C GLU A 45 5.03 -2.73 10.89
N ALA A 46 5.37 -2.02 9.80
CA ALA A 46 6.34 -2.52 8.83
C ALA A 46 7.73 -2.69 9.43
N LYS A 47 8.19 -1.74 10.26
CA LYS A 47 9.45 -1.87 11.01
C LYS A 47 9.40 -3.06 11.97
N LYS A 48 8.30 -3.29 12.68
CA LYS A 48 8.16 -4.47 13.56
C LYS A 48 8.24 -5.79 12.79
N ARG A 49 7.62 -5.86 11.60
CA ARG A 49 7.59 -7.09 10.79
C ARG A 49 8.86 -7.33 9.96
N TYR A 50 9.53 -6.27 9.52
CA TYR A 50 10.61 -6.34 8.52
C TYR A 50 11.89 -5.60 8.93
N GLY A 51 11.95 -5.02 10.13
CA GLY A 51 13.06 -4.16 10.59
C GLY A 51 14.39 -4.87 10.86
N GLU A 52 14.42 -6.20 10.77
CA GLU A 52 15.64 -7.02 10.88
C GLU A 52 16.02 -7.67 9.54
N LEU A 53 15.92 -6.94 8.43
CA LEU A 53 16.68 -7.28 7.23
C LEU A 53 17.94 -6.40 7.20
N SER A 54 18.95 -6.85 7.95
CA SER A 54 20.36 -6.45 7.82
C SER A 54 20.98 -7.02 6.56
#